data_AF-A0A6H1ZEA1-F1
#
_entry.id   AF-A0A6H1ZEA1-F1
#
_cell.length_a   1.000
_cell.length_b   1.000
_cell.length_c   1.000
_cell.angle_alpha   90.00
_cell.angle_beta   90.00
_cell.angle_gamma   90.00
#
_symmetry.space_group_name_H-M   'P 1'
#
loop_
_entity.id
_entity.type
_entity.pdbx_description
1 polymer ?
#
loop_
_entity_poly.entity_id
_entity_poly.type
_entity_poly.pdbx_seq_one_letter_code
_entity_poly.pdbx_strand_id
1 'polypeptide(L)'
;MFDGTDWTTIFVAVISAGAGSIVPIFLYLFGVKRERDSVAGAIIAEVSSLVQVAHARGYLSGLKTEYEDLKLRLHGAAPFSRDIVDAAIYRLPVPENYNLIYRENAAKIGSMGPKKAVMVVQFYQLVQSVLADVSPGGFLYGGTIDLKQMAQTIEILEHALNLGKDIAGIKESNTGAMHDFPPRPPGASG
;
A
#
# COMPACT_ATOMS: atom_id res chain seq x y z
N MET A 1 -38.77 61.01 30.58
CA MET A 1 -37.94 61.24 29.40
C MET A 1 -37.33 59.88 29.07
N PHE A 2 -37.79 59.26 27.99
CA PHE A 2 -37.58 57.83 27.73
C PHE A 2 -36.10 57.48 27.56
N ASP A 3 -35.71 56.37 28.19
CA ASP A 3 -34.45 55.66 28.05
C ASP A 3 -34.09 55.46 26.57
N GLY A 4 -32.98 56.04 26.15
CA GLY A 4 -32.33 55.72 24.90
C GLY A 4 -31.54 54.44 25.09
N THR A 5 -32.20 53.28 25.01
CA THR A 5 -31.50 52.01 24.86
C THR A 5 -30.67 52.10 23.59
N ASP A 6 -29.35 52.17 23.74
CA ASP A 6 -28.39 52.28 22.66
C ASP A 6 -28.37 50.97 21.86
N TRP A 7 -29.28 50.87 20.89
CA TRP A 7 -29.45 49.71 19.99
C TRP A 7 -28.14 49.36 19.26
N THR A 8 -27.28 50.35 19.05
CA THR A 8 -25.90 50.27 18.59
C THR A 8 -25.01 49.43 19.50
N THR A 9 -25.09 49.59 20.83
CA THR A 9 -24.31 48.79 21.79
C THR A 9 -24.76 47.33 21.80
N ILE A 10 -26.07 47.10 21.68
CA ILE A 10 -26.63 45.73 21.57
C ILE A 10 -26.21 45.08 20.25
N PHE A 11 -26.24 45.80 19.12
CA PHE A 11 -25.81 45.28 17.82
C PHE A 11 -24.31 44.98 17.78
N VAL A 12 -23.47 45.87 18.32
CA VAL A 12 -22.02 45.65 18.41
C VAL A 12 -21.71 44.45 19.30
N ALA A 13 -22.41 44.29 20.43
CA ALA A 13 -22.26 43.13 21.32
C ALA A 13 -22.69 41.81 20.66
N VAL A 14 -23.77 41.79 19.87
CA VAL A 14 -24.23 40.59 19.16
C VAL A 14 -23.28 40.20 18.02
N ILE A 15 -22.75 41.19 17.27
CA ILE A 15 -21.79 40.94 16.18
C ILE A 15 -20.44 40.49 16.74
N SER A 16 -19.97 41.08 17.85
CA SER A 16 -18.69 40.68 18.48
C SER A 16 -18.77 39.35 19.23
N ALA A 17 -19.90 39.03 19.87
CA ALA A 17 -20.14 37.70 20.47
C ALA A 17 -20.30 36.60 19.40
N GLY A 18 -20.91 36.91 18.25
CA GLY A 18 -21.05 35.99 17.12
C GLY A 18 -19.74 35.75 16.36
N ALA A 19 -18.97 36.81 16.10
CA ALA A 19 -17.69 36.72 15.38
C ALA A 19 -16.61 35.95 16.17
N GLY A 20 -16.63 36.04 17.50
CA GLY A 20 -15.66 35.36 18.38
C GLY A 20 -15.77 33.83 18.37
N SER A 21 -16.92 33.26 17.99
CA SER A 21 -17.15 31.80 18.02
C SER A 21 -17.23 31.18 16.62
N ILE A 22 -17.78 31.90 15.64
CA ILE A 22 -17.97 31.38 14.28
C ILE A 22 -16.64 31.23 13.53
N VAL A 23 -15.72 32.18 13.67
CA VAL A 23 -14.41 32.15 12.99
C VAL A 23 -13.53 31.00 13.50
N PRO A 24 -13.40 30.74 14.82
CA PRO A 24 -12.67 29.58 15.33
C PRO A 24 -13.29 28.25 14.90
N ILE A 25 -14.62 28.12 14.93
CA ILE A 25 -15.32 26.90 14.49
C ILE A 25 -15.09 26.67 13.00
N PHE A 26 -15.19 27.71 12.18
CA PHE A 26 -14.95 27.63 10.74
C PHE A 26 -13.49 27.25 10.43
N LEU A 27 -12.51 27.91 11.03
CA LEU A 27 -11.08 27.59 10.86
C LEU A 27 -10.76 26.17 11.34
N TYR A 28 -11.35 25.74 12.47
CA TYR A 28 -11.22 24.38 12.97
C TYR A 28 -11.77 23.35 11.96
N LEU A 29 -12.99 23.56 11.45
CA LEU A 29 -13.60 22.66 10.48
C LEU A 29 -12.84 22.59 9.14
N PHE A 30 -12.33 23.72 8.65
CA PHE A 30 -11.51 23.76 7.43
C PHE A 30 -10.13 23.14 7.64
N GLY A 31 -9.49 23.40 8.78
CA GLY A 31 -8.23 22.77 9.18
C GLY A 31 -8.35 21.26 9.24
N VAL A 32 -9.40 20.75 9.89
CA VAL A 32 -9.70 19.31 9.97
C VAL A 32 -9.88 18.72 8.57
N LYS A 33 -10.65 19.36 7.66
CA LYS A 33 -10.81 18.84 6.28
C LYS A 33 -9.48 18.75 5.53
N ARG A 34 -8.68 19.82 5.57
CA ARG A 34 -7.39 19.87 4.86
C ARG A 34 -6.37 18.88 5.46
N GLU A 35 -6.37 18.70 6.77
CA GLU A 35 -5.55 17.69 7.45
C GLU A 35 -5.98 16.27 7.06
N ARG A 36 -7.28 15.99 6.99
CA ARG A 36 -7.82 14.71 6.54
C ARG A 36 -7.40 14.38 5.10
N ASP A 37 -7.50 15.34 4.19
CA ASP A 37 -7.09 15.16 2.80
C ASP A 37 -5.58 14.94 2.67
N SER A 38 -4.79 15.64 3.49
CA SER A 38 -3.33 15.48 3.55
C SER A 38 -2.92 14.08 4.05
N VAL A 39 -3.55 13.59 5.12
CA VAL A 39 -3.28 12.25 5.69
C VAL A 39 -3.68 11.17 4.69
N ALA A 40 -4.88 11.28 4.11
CA ALA A 40 -5.36 10.34 3.11
C ALA A 40 -4.43 10.28 1.90
N GLY A 41 -4.00 11.43 1.39
CA GLY A 41 -3.05 11.52 0.29
C GLY A 41 -1.70 10.87 0.60
N ALA A 42 -1.15 11.13 1.80
CA ALA A 42 0.14 10.57 2.22
C ALA A 42 0.11 9.03 2.34
N ILE A 43 -0.96 8.47 2.93
CA ILE A 43 -1.13 7.02 3.04
C ILE A 43 -1.28 6.37 1.65
N ILE A 44 -2.08 6.97 0.76
CA ILE A 44 -2.24 6.47 -0.62
C ILE A 44 -0.89 6.50 -1.36
N ALA A 45 -0.09 7.55 -1.16
CA ALA A 45 1.24 7.65 -1.74
C ALA A 45 2.20 6.57 -1.21
N GLU A 46 2.17 6.27 0.10
CA GLU A 46 2.97 5.19 0.68
C GLU A 46 2.60 3.84 0.07
N VAL A 47 1.31 3.49 0.07
CA VAL A 47 0.81 2.24 -0.55
C VAL A 47 1.22 2.14 -2.02
N SER A 48 1.03 3.22 -2.79
CA SER A 48 1.44 3.27 -4.20
C SER A 48 2.94 3.03 -4.37
N SER A 49 3.78 3.64 -3.55
CA SER A 49 5.23 3.46 -3.60
C SER A 49 5.64 2.02 -3.28
N LEU A 50 5.01 1.38 -2.30
CA LEU A 50 5.27 -0.02 -1.94
C LEU A 50 4.93 -0.97 -3.08
N VAL A 51 3.77 -0.78 -3.72
CA VAL A 51 3.35 -1.58 -4.89
C VAL A 51 4.32 -1.39 -6.05
N GLN A 52 4.71 -0.14 -6.36
CA GLN A 52 5.65 0.15 -7.43
C GLN A 52 7.03 -0.45 -7.19
N VAL A 53 7.56 -0.37 -5.96
CA VAL A 53 8.83 -0.99 -5.60
C VAL A 53 8.75 -2.52 -5.70
N ALA A 54 7.68 -3.12 -5.20
CA ALA A 54 7.49 -4.57 -5.26
C ALA A 54 7.40 -5.07 -6.72
N HIS A 55 6.72 -4.31 -7.57
CA HIS A 55 6.65 -4.59 -9.00
C HIS A 55 8.01 -4.41 -9.69
N ALA A 56 8.68 -3.27 -9.48
CA ALA A 56 9.98 -2.97 -10.11
C ALA A 56 11.08 -3.97 -9.72
N ARG A 57 11.03 -4.49 -8.49
CA ARG A 57 11.96 -5.53 -8.01
C ARG A 57 11.50 -6.96 -8.35
N GLY A 58 10.32 -7.13 -8.93
CA GLY A 58 9.81 -8.43 -9.35
C GLY A 58 9.54 -9.40 -8.21
N TYR A 59 9.16 -8.93 -7.00
CA TYR A 59 9.05 -9.80 -5.83
C TYR A 59 8.07 -10.96 -6.00
N LEU A 60 6.90 -10.70 -6.62
CA LEU A 60 5.92 -11.75 -6.90
C LEU A 60 6.46 -12.74 -7.94
N SER A 61 7.14 -12.24 -8.98
CA SER A 61 7.73 -13.10 -10.00
C SER A 61 8.83 -13.98 -9.42
N GLY A 62 9.73 -13.41 -8.62
CA GLY A 62 10.82 -14.15 -7.97
C GLY A 62 10.28 -15.27 -7.07
N LEU A 63 9.23 -14.99 -6.29
CA LEU A 63 8.61 -16.00 -5.44
C LEU A 63 7.92 -17.11 -6.26
N LYS A 64 7.23 -16.76 -7.36
CA LYS A 64 6.63 -17.74 -8.28
C LYS A 64 7.68 -18.61 -8.97
N THR A 65 8.83 -18.05 -9.34
CA THR A 65 9.97 -18.80 -9.91
C THR A 65 10.51 -19.81 -8.90
N GLU A 66 10.79 -19.39 -7.66
CA GLU A 66 11.29 -20.30 -6.62
C GLU A 66 10.30 -21.44 -6.31
N TYR A 67 9.00 -21.15 -6.35
CA TYR A 67 7.94 -22.15 -6.20
C TYR A 67 7.96 -23.20 -7.32
N GLU A 68 8.04 -22.78 -8.59
CA GLU A 68 8.11 -23.73 -9.71
C GLU A 68 9.42 -24.53 -9.69
N ASP A 69 10.54 -23.91 -9.30
CA ASP A 69 11.82 -24.61 -9.13
C ASP A 69 11.75 -25.67 -8.03
N LEU A 70 11.13 -25.37 -6.88
CA LEU A 70 10.90 -26.37 -5.83
C LEU A 70 9.99 -27.50 -6.31
N LYS A 71 8.93 -27.18 -7.04
CA LYS A 71 7.97 -28.15 -7.57
C LYS A 71 8.65 -29.10 -8.56
N LEU A 72 9.52 -28.59 -9.44
CA LEU A 72 10.34 -29.40 -10.34
C LEU A 72 11.30 -30.32 -9.57
N ARG A 73 11.99 -29.80 -8.55
CA ARG A 73 12.87 -30.59 -7.67
C ARG A 73 12.10 -31.74 -7.00
N LEU A 74 10.92 -31.46 -6.46
CA LEU A 74 10.08 -32.46 -5.77
C LEU A 74 9.48 -33.50 -6.72
N HIS A 75 9.16 -33.12 -7.96
CA HIS A 75 8.67 -34.04 -8.98
C HIS A 75 9.80 -34.95 -9.53
N GLY A 76 11.01 -34.40 -9.68
CA GLY A 76 12.19 -35.16 -10.14
C GLY A 76 12.80 -36.07 -9.07
N ALA A 77 12.47 -35.85 -7.79
CA ALA A 77 12.97 -36.66 -6.70
C ALA A 77 12.29 -38.04 -6.66
N ALA A 78 13.11 -39.09 -6.53
CA ALA A 78 12.59 -40.43 -6.25
C ALA A 78 11.79 -40.43 -4.93
N PRO A 79 10.76 -41.28 -4.77
CA PRO A 79 9.89 -41.28 -3.59
C PRO A 79 10.63 -41.40 -2.23
N PHE A 80 11.81 -42.03 -2.23
CA PHE A 80 12.65 -42.24 -1.05
C PHE A 80 13.78 -41.21 -0.87
N SER A 81 13.83 -40.18 -1.71
CA SER A 81 14.91 -39.17 -1.72
C SER A 81 14.39 -37.74 -1.47
N ARG A 82 13.13 -37.59 -1.08
CA ARG A 82 12.53 -36.28 -0.79
C ARG A 82 13.22 -35.55 0.36
N ASP A 83 13.80 -36.30 1.30
CA ASP A 83 14.52 -35.77 2.45
C ASP A 83 15.87 -35.11 2.07
N ILE A 84 16.31 -35.31 0.82
CA ILE A 84 17.56 -34.79 0.24
C ILE A 84 17.27 -33.62 -0.70
N VAL A 85 16.00 -33.25 -0.90
CA VAL A 85 15.64 -32.12 -1.76
C VAL A 85 16.03 -30.83 -1.06
N ASP A 86 16.86 -30.03 -1.73
CA ASP A 86 17.21 -28.70 -1.25
C ASP A 86 15.95 -27.87 -1.04
N ALA A 87 15.86 -27.23 0.13
CA ALA A 87 14.74 -26.37 0.47
C ALA A 87 14.71 -25.12 -0.41
N ALA A 88 13.51 -24.61 -0.67
CA ALA A 88 13.33 -23.28 -1.25
C ALA A 88 13.62 -22.21 -0.21
N ILE A 89 14.49 -21.26 -0.54
CA ILE A 89 14.87 -20.16 0.34
C ILE A 89 14.58 -18.85 -0.37
N TYR A 90 13.75 -18.01 0.24
CA TYR A 90 13.42 -16.69 -0.29
C TYR A 90 13.49 -15.64 0.82
N ARG A 91 14.43 -14.70 0.67
CA ARG A 91 14.77 -13.69 1.69
C ARG A 91 14.66 -12.31 1.11
N LEU A 92 13.91 -11.44 1.79
CA LEU A 92 13.80 -10.04 1.39
C LEU A 92 14.37 -9.11 2.48
N PRO A 93 15.34 -8.25 2.14
CA PRO A 93 15.76 -7.19 3.05
C PRO A 93 14.69 -6.10 3.04
N VAL A 94 13.89 -6.04 4.10
CA VAL A 94 12.83 -5.03 4.26
C VAL A 94 13.20 -4.04 5.36
N PRO A 95 13.18 -2.72 5.09
CA PRO A 95 13.43 -1.72 6.11
C PRO A 95 12.40 -1.79 7.24
N GLU A 96 12.83 -1.61 8.49
CA GLU A 96 11.94 -1.60 9.67
C GLU A 96 10.81 -0.56 9.56
N ASN A 97 11.05 0.52 8.83
CA ASN A 97 10.14 1.66 8.68
C ASN A 97 9.47 1.72 7.30
N TYR A 98 9.24 0.58 6.65
CA TYR A 98 8.59 0.55 5.32
C TYR A 98 7.16 1.13 5.30
N ASN A 99 6.50 1.21 6.46
CA ASN A 99 5.12 1.70 6.64
C ASN A 99 5.03 2.88 7.62
N LEU A 100 6.07 3.73 7.65
CA LEU A 100 6.18 4.84 8.60
C LEU A 100 4.98 5.77 8.57
N ILE A 101 4.51 6.17 7.38
CA ILE A 101 3.41 7.12 7.21
C ILE A 101 2.12 6.51 7.74
N TYR A 102 1.84 5.24 7.43
CA TYR A 102 0.71 4.53 8.00
C TYR A 102 0.77 4.46 9.53
N ARG A 103 1.92 4.10 10.11
CA ARG A 103 2.08 3.97 11.56
C ARG A 103 1.87 5.30 12.29
N GLU A 104 2.45 6.38 11.77
CA GLU A 104 2.32 7.72 12.36
C GLU A 104 0.89 8.27 12.26
N ASN A 105 0.11 7.80 11.28
CA ASN A 105 -1.23 8.31 11.00
C ASN A 105 -2.36 7.29 11.25
N ALA A 106 -2.07 6.14 11.87
CA ALA A 106 -3.03 5.06 12.07
C ALA A 106 -4.29 5.52 12.83
N ALA A 107 -4.13 6.39 13.83
CA ALA A 107 -5.24 6.98 14.58
C ALA A 107 -6.19 7.83 13.73
N LYS A 108 -5.72 8.32 12.57
CA LYS A 108 -6.47 9.20 11.66
C LYS A 108 -7.01 8.47 10.43
N ILE A 109 -6.82 7.15 10.32
CA ILE A 109 -7.17 6.39 9.11
C ILE A 109 -8.68 6.44 8.77
N GLY A 110 -9.54 6.59 9.79
CA GLY A 110 -10.98 6.75 9.61
C GLY A 110 -11.36 7.99 8.79
N SER A 111 -10.47 8.96 8.67
CA SER A 111 -10.68 10.17 7.86
C SER A 111 -10.83 9.90 6.36
N MET A 112 -10.29 8.78 5.87
CA MET A 112 -10.29 8.37 4.45
C MET A 112 -11.63 7.81 3.97
N GLY A 113 -12.59 7.65 4.88
CA GLY A 113 -13.86 6.96 4.65
C GLY A 113 -13.75 5.46 4.92
N PRO A 114 -14.85 4.82 5.36
CA PRO A 114 -14.83 3.46 5.93
C PRO A 114 -14.29 2.42 4.94
N LYS A 115 -14.71 2.50 3.67
CA LYS A 115 -14.26 1.55 2.64
C LYS A 115 -12.75 1.61 2.40
N LYS A 116 -12.19 2.82 2.21
CA LYS A 116 -10.74 2.98 1.97
C LYS A 116 -9.92 2.62 3.21
N ALA A 117 -10.38 2.99 4.40
CA ALA A 117 -9.71 2.65 5.64
C ALA A 117 -9.56 1.13 5.82
N VAL A 118 -10.63 0.37 5.55
CA VAL A 118 -10.60 -1.11 5.59
C VAL A 118 -9.59 -1.67 4.60
N MET A 119 -9.60 -1.18 3.35
CA MET A 119 -8.66 -1.64 2.32
C MET A 119 -7.20 -1.38 2.72
N VAL A 120 -6.89 -0.18 3.24
CA VAL A 120 -5.53 0.16 3.70
C VAL A 120 -5.07 -0.75 4.83
N VAL A 121 -5.93 -0.97 5.84
CA VAL A 121 -5.58 -1.88 6.94
C VAL A 121 -5.33 -3.29 6.42
N GLN A 122 -6.22 -3.81 5.56
CA GLN A 122 -6.05 -5.13 4.94
C GLN A 122 -4.75 -5.23 4.14
N PHE A 123 -4.41 -4.20 3.36
CA PHE A 123 -3.16 -4.15 2.60
C PHE A 123 -1.94 -4.34 3.50
N TYR A 124 -1.81 -3.54 4.58
CA TYR A 124 -0.65 -3.66 5.48
C TYR A 124 -0.63 -5.00 6.23
N GLN A 125 -1.79 -5.55 6.60
CA GLN A 125 -1.86 -6.86 7.26
C GLN A 125 -1.40 -7.99 6.33
N LEU A 126 -1.83 -7.98 5.05
CA LEU A 126 -1.38 -8.95 4.07
C LEU A 126 0.13 -8.82 3.82
N VAL A 127 0.64 -7.59 3.67
CA VAL A 127 2.09 -7.36 3.55
C VAL A 127 2.83 -7.87 4.78
N GLN A 128 2.36 -7.59 5.99
CA GLN A 128 2.98 -8.08 7.23
C GLN A 128 3.04 -9.60 7.30
N SER A 129 1.98 -10.30 6.86
CA SER A 129 1.97 -11.76 6.78
C SER A 129 3.07 -12.28 5.86
N VAL A 130 3.21 -11.71 4.66
CA VAL A 130 4.28 -12.10 3.72
C VAL A 130 5.66 -11.81 4.29
N LEU A 131 5.83 -10.66 4.94
CA LEU A 131 7.09 -10.30 5.59
C LEU A 131 7.48 -11.29 6.68
N ALA A 132 6.52 -11.79 7.47
CA ALA A 132 6.78 -12.79 8.49
C ALA A 132 7.35 -14.09 7.89
N ASP A 133 6.94 -14.47 6.68
CA ASP A 133 7.42 -15.69 6.02
C ASP A 133 8.86 -15.54 5.49
N VAL A 134 9.18 -14.36 4.92
CA VAL A 134 10.46 -14.10 4.20
C VAL A 134 11.53 -13.39 5.04
N SER A 135 11.22 -13.06 6.29
CA SER A 135 12.13 -12.40 7.24
C SER A 135 12.74 -13.41 8.23
N PRO A 136 13.81 -13.06 8.98
CA PRO A 136 14.39 -13.95 9.97
C PRO A 136 13.36 -14.56 10.92
N GLY A 137 13.37 -15.88 11.05
CA GLY A 137 12.37 -16.66 11.81
C GLY A 137 11.19 -17.18 10.98
N GLY A 138 11.01 -16.69 9.76
CA GLY A 138 10.01 -17.18 8.81
C GLY A 138 10.44 -18.45 8.07
N PHE A 139 9.45 -19.20 7.57
CA PHE A 139 9.71 -20.48 6.91
C PHE A 139 10.39 -20.33 5.55
N LEU A 140 10.10 -19.28 4.76
CA LEU A 140 10.82 -19.01 3.50
C LEU A 140 12.24 -18.50 3.75
N TYR A 141 12.45 -17.79 4.86
CA TYR A 141 13.78 -17.35 5.24
C TYR A 141 14.68 -18.52 5.66
N GLY A 142 14.14 -19.42 6.49
CA GLY A 142 14.84 -20.61 6.98
C GLY A 142 14.96 -21.72 5.93
N GLY A 143 14.06 -21.74 4.96
CA GLY A 143 13.97 -22.77 3.93
C GLY A 143 12.75 -23.66 4.15
N THR A 144 12.00 -23.95 3.07
CA THR A 144 10.87 -24.88 3.10
C THR A 144 10.86 -25.83 1.92
N ILE A 145 10.30 -27.02 2.11
CA ILE A 145 9.93 -27.94 1.03
C ILE A 145 8.40 -28.03 0.86
N ASP A 146 7.64 -27.28 1.66
CA ASP A 146 6.17 -27.28 1.64
C ASP A 146 5.65 -26.32 0.55
N LEU A 147 5.34 -26.89 -0.61
CA LEU A 147 4.74 -26.16 -1.73
C LEU A 147 3.43 -25.47 -1.34
N LYS A 148 2.65 -26.04 -0.41
CA LYS A 148 1.37 -25.44 -0.01
C LYS A 148 1.59 -24.14 0.74
N GLN A 149 2.55 -24.10 1.67
CA GLN A 149 2.89 -22.89 2.40
C GLN A 149 3.41 -21.80 1.44
N MET A 150 4.28 -22.17 0.49
CA MET A 150 4.76 -21.22 -0.52
C MET A 150 3.63 -20.67 -1.40
N ALA A 151 2.72 -21.54 -1.87
CA ALA A 151 1.57 -21.12 -2.67
C ALA A 151 0.68 -20.14 -1.91
N GLN A 152 0.45 -20.37 -0.61
CA GLN A 152 -0.30 -19.44 0.25
C GLN A 152 0.38 -18.08 0.35
N THR A 153 1.71 -18.01 0.56
CA THR A 153 2.43 -16.72 0.57
C THR A 153 2.33 -16.00 -0.77
N ILE A 154 2.39 -16.73 -1.90
CA ILE A 154 2.19 -16.17 -3.24
C ILE A 154 0.78 -15.56 -3.37
N GLU A 155 -0.26 -16.29 -2.98
CA GLU A 155 -1.65 -15.83 -3.02
C GLU A 155 -1.86 -14.57 -2.15
N ILE A 156 -1.29 -14.56 -0.94
CA ILE A 156 -1.35 -13.41 -0.03
C ILE A 156 -0.64 -12.20 -0.64
N LEU A 157 0.55 -12.38 -1.22
CA LEU A 157 1.29 -11.29 -1.86
C LEU A 157 0.55 -10.76 -3.09
N GLU A 158 0.01 -11.64 -3.92
CA GLU A 158 -0.78 -11.26 -5.10
C GLU A 158 -2.03 -10.47 -4.70
N HIS A 159 -2.73 -10.92 -3.65
CA HIS A 159 -3.86 -10.19 -3.08
C HIS A 159 -3.44 -8.82 -2.53
N ALA A 160 -2.34 -8.73 -1.80
CA ALA A 160 -1.81 -7.46 -1.29
C ALA A 160 -1.50 -6.49 -2.43
N LEU A 161 -0.85 -6.94 -3.50
CA LEU A 161 -0.50 -6.10 -4.65
C LEU A 161 -1.75 -5.61 -5.39
N ASN A 162 -2.75 -6.46 -5.59
CA ASN A 162 -4.00 -6.08 -6.25
C ASN A 162 -4.79 -5.06 -5.40
N LEU A 163 -4.89 -5.31 -4.09
CA LEU A 163 -5.54 -4.38 -3.17
C LEU A 163 -4.80 -3.03 -3.12
N GLY A 164 -3.47 -3.05 -3.15
CA GLY A 164 -2.64 -1.85 -3.20
C GLY A 164 -2.86 -1.03 -4.49
N LYS A 165 -2.98 -1.70 -5.64
CA LYS A 165 -3.34 -1.04 -6.92
C LYS A 165 -4.72 -0.37 -6.83
N ASP A 166 -5.71 -1.05 -6.24
CA ASP A 166 -7.06 -0.51 -6.04
C ASP A 166 -7.08 0.72 -5.13
N ILE A 167 -6.31 0.70 -4.03
CA ILE A 167 -6.15 1.85 -3.13
C ILE A 167 -5.51 3.03 -3.86
N ALA A 168 -4.45 2.76 -4.63
CA ALA A 168 -3.68 3.77 -5.35
C ALA A 168 -4.39 4.29 -6.61
N GLY A 169 -5.48 3.65 -7.04
CA GLY A 169 -6.14 3.97 -8.31
C GLY A 169 -5.27 3.68 -9.53
N ILE A 170 -4.29 2.79 -9.40
CA ILE A 170 -3.42 2.34 -10.50
C ILE A 170 -4.26 1.40 -11.35
N LYS A 171 -4.77 1.89 -12.49
CA LYS A 171 -5.32 1.01 -13.52
C LYS A 171 -4.15 0.28 -14.19
N GLU A 172 -4.27 -1.02 -14.38
CA GLU A 172 -3.37 -1.73 -15.29
C GLU A 172 -3.50 -1.09 -16.67
N SER A 173 -2.48 -0.33 -17.09
CA SER A 173 -2.37 0.03 -18.49
C SER A 173 -2.21 -1.28 -19.23
N ASN A 174 -3.13 -1.57 -20.15
CA ASN A 174 -3.03 -2.68 -21.07
C ASN A 174 -1.78 -2.45 -21.95
N THR A 175 -0.60 -2.80 -21.45
CA THR A 175 0.66 -2.77 -22.21
C THR A 175 0.70 -4.02 -23.08
N GLY A 176 -0.25 -4.06 -24.01
CA GLY A 176 -0.43 -5.08 -25.04
C GLY A 176 -0.82 -4.46 -26.38
N ALA A 177 -0.62 -3.15 -26.56
CA ALA A 177 -0.87 -2.47 -27.83
C ALA A 177 0.21 -1.42 -28.14
N MET A 178 1.11 -1.81 -29.04
CA MET A 178 1.58 -1.00 -30.17
C MET A 178 2.64 0.09 -29.90
N HIS A 179 3.87 -0.19 -30.33
CA HIS A 179 4.41 0.58 -31.45
C HIS A 179 5.29 -0.32 -32.32
N ASP A 180 4.77 -0.62 -33.52
CA ASP A 180 5.57 -0.92 -34.69
C ASP A 180 6.77 0.03 -34.74
N PHE A 181 7.96 -0.55 -34.78
CA PHE A 181 9.10 0.15 -35.36
C PHE A 181 8.82 0.27 -36.87
N PRO A 182 8.84 1.48 -37.46
CA PRO A 182 8.88 1.57 -38.91
C PRO A 182 10.14 0.84 -39.40
N PRO A 183 10.10 0.16 -40.56
CA PRO A 183 11.28 -0.51 -41.11
C PRO A 183 12.41 0.52 -41.29
N ARG A 184 13.62 0.16 -40.85
CA ARG A 184 14.83 0.96 -41.08
C ARG A 184 14.97 1.24 -42.59
N PRO A 185 15.26 2.49 -43.00
CA PRO A 185 15.60 2.76 -44.38
C PRO A 185 16.89 1.99 -44.75
N PRO A 186 16.97 1.41 -45.96
CA PRO A 186 18.16 0.70 -46.40
C PRO A 186 19.29 1.72 -46.58
N GLY A 187 20.35 1.64 -45.77
CA GLY A 187 21.56 2.45 -45.98
C GLY A 187 22.35 2.95 -44.77
N ALA A 188 22.08 2.52 -43.54
CA ALA A 188 22.92 2.87 -42.39
C ALA A 188 23.93 1.74 -42.08
N SER A 189 25.04 1.76 -42.79
CA SER A 189 26.29 1.06 -42.47
C SER A 189 27.12 1.89 -41.50
N GLY A 190 27.52 1.27 -40.39
CA GLY A 190 28.49 1.75 -39.40
C GLY A 190 28.85 0.59 -38.49
#